data_AF-Q0ACX5-F1
#
_entry.id   AF-Q0ACX5-F1
#
_cell.length_a   1.000
_cell.length_b   1.000
_cell.length_c   1.000
_cell.angle_alpha   90.00
_cell.angle_beta   90.00
_cell.angle_gamma   90.00
#
_symmetry.space_group_name_H-M   'P 1'
#
loop_
_entity.id
_entity.type
_entity.pdbx_description
1 polymer ?
#
loop_
_entity_poly.entity_id
_entity_poly.type
_entity_poly.pdbx_seq_one_letter_code
_entity_poly.pdbx_strand_id
1 'polypeptide(L)'
;MTSDKKLKTRGLSTIPLEAIQAMSYKPYLPTNAQQQALARLIEAAKGDTGQSRCIAEFLLAWWNADTYGGFDLTKLWAVDLSICHDMQTVFSLIAEQHHYPDHFELADDFKEIIRQWRPESLD
;
A
#
# COMPACT_ATOMS: atom_id res chain seq x y z
N MET A 1 47.93 38.13 29.35
CA MET A 1 47.58 38.49 27.97
C MET A 1 47.20 37.22 27.25
N THR A 2 45.88 36.94 27.20
CA THR A 2 45.05 37.01 25.98
C THR A 2 45.50 35.99 24.93
N SER A 3 44.67 35.11 24.37
CA SER A 3 43.24 34.87 24.50
C SER A 3 42.96 33.53 23.80
N ASP A 4 41.88 32.89 24.25
CA ASP A 4 40.87 32.22 23.42
C ASP A 4 41.20 31.77 21.99
N LYS A 5 41.12 30.46 21.79
CA LYS A 5 39.92 29.89 21.15
C LYS A 5 39.77 28.40 21.48
N LYS A 6 39.00 28.09 22.53
CA LYS A 6 38.30 26.81 22.63
C LYS A 6 37.34 26.73 21.43
N LEU A 7 37.60 25.83 20.50
CA LEU A 7 36.53 25.35 19.61
C LEU A 7 35.59 24.52 20.49
N LYS A 8 34.63 25.19 21.14
CA LYS A 8 33.48 24.52 21.74
C LYS A 8 32.73 23.87 20.59
N THR A 9 32.91 22.57 20.42
CA THR A 9 31.99 21.70 19.68
C THR A 9 30.62 21.93 20.27
N ARG A 10 29.84 22.77 19.59
CA ARG A 10 28.46 23.11 19.91
C ARG A 10 27.72 21.77 19.93
N GLY A 11 27.20 21.37 21.09
CA GLY A 11 26.43 20.15 21.23
C GLY A 11 25.27 20.18 20.25
N LEU A 12 25.43 19.50 19.12
CA LEU A 12 24.32 19.06 18.31
C LEU A 12 23.62 18.02 19.18
N SER A 13 22.51 18.43 19.79
CA SER A 13 21.59 17.55 20.50
C SER A 13 21.33 16.34 19.60
N THR A 14 21.92 15.19 19.95
CA THR A 14 21.53 13.91 19.35
C THR A 14 20.08 13.71 19.71
N ILE A 15 19.18 13.87 18.73
CA ILE A 15 17.79 13.47 18.91
C ILE A 15 17.84 11.97 19.21
N PRO A 16 17.30 11.51 20.34
CA PRO A 16 17.29 10.10 20.67
C PRO A 16 16.56 9.30 19.57
N LEU A 17 17.02 8.09 19.27
CA LEU A 17 16.42 7.27 18.20
C LEU A 17 14.93 7.03 18.46
N GLU A 18 14.53 6.94 19.72
CA GLU A 18 13.14 6.83 20.15
C GLU A 18 12.30 8.08 19.83
N ALA A 19 12.92 9.27 19.82
CA ALA A 19 12.25 10.50 19.40
C ALA A 19 12.18 10.60 17.87
N ILE A 20 13.18 10.10 17.12
CA ILE A 20 13.09 9.93 15.66
C ILE A 20 11.97 8.94 15.30
N GLN A 21 11.86 7.85 16.06
CA GLN A 21 10.80 6.84 15.91
C GLN A 21 9.41 7.41 16.28
N ALA A 22 9.30 8.17 17.36
CA ALA A 22 8.06 8.83 17.77
C ALA A 22 7.64 10.00 16.85
N MET A 23 8.60 10.68 16.22
CA MET A 23 8.33 11.76 15.26
C MET A 23 7.91 11.25 13.87
N SER A 24 8.06 9.95 13.59
CA SER A 24 7.75 9.34 12.28
C SER A 24 6.67 8.25 12.31
N TYR A 25 6.07 7.96 13.47
CA TYR A 25 4.93 7.05 13.56
C TYR A 25 3.65 7.83 13.94
N LYS A 26 3.04 8.46 12.93
CA LYS A 26 1.58 8.63 12.98
C LYS A 26 1.01 7.27 12.62
N PRO A 27 0.15 6.64 13.43
CA PRO A 27 -0.72 5.59 12.92
C PRO A 27 -1.61 6.28 11.89
N TYR A 28 -1.19 6.26 10.63
CA TYR A 28 -1.99 6.77 9.54
C TYR A 28 -3.18 5.84 9.51
N LEU A 29 -4.37 6.33 9.86
CA LEU A 29 -5.57 5.56 9.63
C LEU A 29 -5.98 5.81 8.19
N PRO A 30 -6.36 4.77 7.43
CA PRO A 30 -6.90 4.96 6.10
C PRO A 30 -8.00 6.01 6.12
N THR A 31 -7.96 6.95 5.19
CA THR A 31 -9.08 7.89 5.02
C THR A 31 -10.33 7.15 4.59
N ASN A 32 -11.52 7.71 4.84
CA ASN A 32 -12.78 7.13 4.37
C ASN A 32 -12.77 6.91 2.84
N ALA A 33 -12.14 7.81 2.08
CA ALA A 33 -12.01 7.68 0.63
C ALA A 33 -11.18 6.45 0.24
N GLN A 34 -10.07 6.21 0.95
CA GLN A 34 -9.22 5.03 0.73
C GLN A 34 -9.92 3.73 1.09
N GLN A 35 -10.63 3.69 2.23
CA GLN A 35 -11.40 2.51 2.63
C GLN A 35 -12.49 2.19 1.62
N GLN A 36 -13.23 3.20 1.18
CA GLN A 36 -14.31 3.03 0.21
C GLN A 36 -13.80 2.63 -1.18
N ALA A 37 -12.69 3.22 -1.65
CA ALA A 37 -12.05 2.83 -2.90
C ALA A 37 -11.56 1.38 -2.83
N LEU A 38 -10.89 1.00 -1.74
CA LEU A 38 -10.43 -0.37 -1.54
C LEU A 38 -11.60 -1.38 -1.54
N ALA A 39 -12.67 -1.09 -0.81
CA ALA A 39 -13.86 -1.93 -0.78
C ALA A 39 -14.48 -2.11 -2.18
N ARG A 40 -14.60 -1.02 -2.97
CA ARG A 40 -15.11 -1.10 -4.35
C ARG A 40 -14.22 -1.95 -5.25
N LEU A 41 -12.90 -1.79 -5.16
CA LEU A 41 -11.96 -2.57 -5.96
C LEU A 41 -11.99 -4.07 -5.59
N ILE A 42 -12.09 -4.38 -4.29
CA ILE A 42 -12.20 -5.77 -3.82
C ILE A 42 -13.44 -6.44 -4.41
N GLU A 43 -14.60 -5.78 -4.31
CA GLU A 43 -15.84 -6.32 -4.87
C GLU A 43 -15.75 -6.47 -6.39
N ALA A 44 -15.18 -5.49 -7.10
CA ALA A 44 -15.03 -5.55 -8.54
C ALA A 44 -14.03 -6.64 -9.00
N ALA A 45 -12.98 -6.90 -8.23
CA ALA A 45 -11.97 -7.91 -8.52
C ALA A 45 -12.52 -9.35 -8.45
N LYS A 46 -13.57 -9.59 -7.67
CA LYS A 46 -14.26 -10.88 -7.58
C LYS A 46 -15.15 -11.19 -8.79
N GLY A 47 -15.34 -10.23 -9.69
CA GLY A 47 -16.09 -10.43 -10.94
C GLY A 47 -15.33 -11.26 -11.98
N ASP A 48 -15.89 -11.38 -13.18
CA ASP A 48 -15.43 -12.24 -14.26
C ASP A 48 -15.06 -11.48 -15.55
N THR A 49 -14.93 -10.16 -15.47
CA THR A 49 -14.62 -9.30 -16.63
C THR A 49 -13.11 -9.11 -16.83
N GLY A 50 -12.72 -8.59 -18.00
CA GLY A 50 -11.34 -8.14 -18.24
C GLY A 50 -10.90 -7.03 -17.29
N GLN A 51 -11.83 -6.14 -16.90
CA GLN A 51 -11.55 -5.10 -15.90
C GLN A 51 -11.36 -5.72 -14.50
N SER A 52 -12.20 -6.68 -14.11
CA SER A 52 -12.07 -7.43 -12.86
C SER A 52 -10.70 -8.11 -12.76
N ARG A 53 -10.23 -8.73 -13.85
CA ARG A 53 -8.88 -9.30 -13.91
C ARG A 53 -7.79 -8.26 -13.69
N CYS A 54 -7.90 -7.09 -14.32
CA CYS A 54 -6.93 -6.01 -14.15
C CYS A 54 -6.86 -5.54 -12.70
N ILE A 55 -8.02 -5.39 -12.04
CA ILE A 55 -8.09 -4.98 -10.63
C ILE A 55 -7.50 -6.08 -9.74
N ALA A 56 -7.83 -7.34 -9.99
CA ALA A 56 -7.28 -8.48 -9.26
C ALA A 56 -5.75 -8.55 -9.36
N GLU A 57 -5.17 -8.37 -10.55
CA GLU A 57 -3.71 -8.35 -10.74
C GLU A 57 -3.05 -7.23 -9.95
N PHE A 58 -3.67 -6.04 -9.87
CA PHE A 58 -3.17 -4.95 -9.04
C PHE A 58 -3.22 -5.27 -7.54
N LEU A 59 -4.36 -5.76 -7.04
CA LEU A 59 -4.51 -6.10 -5.62
C LEU A 59 -3.58 -7.25 -5.23
N LEU A 60 -3.49 -8.30 -6.04
CA LEU A 60 -2.62 -9.45 -5.77
C LEU A 60 -1.14 -9.09 -5.83
N ALA A 61 -0.74 -8.18 -6.72
CA ALA A 61 0.63 -7.64 -6.75
C ALA A 61 0.98 -6.88 -5.46
N TRP A 62 0.00 -6.16 -4.88
CA TRP A 62 0.17 -5.56 -3.55
C TRP A 62 0.27 -6.62 -2.44
N TRP A 63 -0.54 -7.68 -2.50
CA TRP A 63 -0.48 -8.74 -1.50
C TRP A 63 0.87 -9.46 -1.49
N ASN A 64 1.33 -9.96 -2.65
CA ASN A 64 2.65 -10.56 -2.81
C ASN A 64 2.97 -10.73 -4.31
N ALA A 65 3.82 -9.85 -4.86
CA ALA A 65 4.21 -9.90 -6.26
C ALA A 65 5.07 -11.14 -6.63
N ASP A 66 5.83 -11.70 -5.69
CA ASP A 66 6.65 -12.90 -5.94
C ASP A 66 5.79 -14.15 -6.09
N THR A 67 4.69 -14.23 -5.33
CA THR A 67 3.74 -15.36 -5.39
C THR A 67 2.69 -15.18 -6.49
N TYR A 68 2.06 -13.99 -6.57
CA TYR A 68 0.86 -13.79 -7.40
C TYR A 68 1.12 -12.99 -8.69
N GLY A 69 2.37 -12.56 -8.89
CA GLY A 69 2.81 -11.77 -10.04
C GLY A 69 2.70 -10.26 -9.80
N GLY A 70 3.53 -9.50 -10.51
CA GLY A 70 3.51 -8.04 -10.49
C GLY A 70 2.39 -7.41 -11.31
N PHE A 71 2.29 -6.09 -11.26
CA PHE A 71 1.30 -5.31 -12.03
C PHE A 71 1.98 -4.47 -13.13
N ASP A 72 1.52 -4.64 -14.36
CA ASP A 72 1.94 -3.82 -15.51
C ASP A 72 1.10 -2.53 -15.58
N LEU A 73 1.75 -1.37 -15.45
CA LEU A 73 1.08 -0.06 -15.44
C LEU A 73 0.31 0.25 -16.72
N THR A 74 0.66 -0.36 -17.86
CA THR A 74 -0.09 -0.17 -19.12
C THR A 74 -1.49 -0.77 -19.05
N LYS A 75 -1.76 -1.68 -18.10
CA LYS A 75 -3.09 -2.26 -17.87
C LYS A 75 -4.12 -1.22 -17.41
N LEU A 76 -3.69 -0.06 -16.90
CA LEU A 76 -4.61 1.05 -16.59
C LEU A 76 -5.38 1.56 -17.81
N TRP A 77 -4.91 1.29 -19.05
CA TRP A 77 -5.65 1.64 -20.27
C TRP A 77 -6.89 0.77 -20.52
N ALA A 78 -6.99 -0.38 -19.83
CA ALA A 78 -8.03 -1.36 -20.02
C ALA A 78 -9.19 -1.24 -19.03
N VAL A 79 -9.19 -0.22 -18.17
CA VAL A 79 -10.23 0.00 -17.15
C VAL A 79 -10.91 1.36 -17.32
N ASP A 80 -12.15 1.45 -16.87
CA ASP A 80 -12.88 2.72 -16.83
C ASP A 80 -12.18 3.74 -15.92
N LEU A 81 -12.30 5.03 -16.24
CA LEU A 81 -11.63 6.10 -15.49
C LEU A 81 -11.99 6.11 -14.00
N SER A 82 -13.22 5.74 -13.63
CA SER A 82 -13.64 5.62 -12.23
C SER A 82 -12.84 4.54 -11.48
N ILE A 83 -12.61 3.38 -12.10
CA ILE A 83 -11.78 2.31 -11.55
C ILE A 83 -10.33 2.78 -11.45
N CYS A 84 -9.82 3.47 -12.47
CA CYS A 84 -8.47 4.03 -12.44
C CYS A 84 -8.26 5.00 -11.26
N HIS A 85 -9.25 5.87 -10.97
CA HIS A 85 -9.19 6.76 -9.80
C HIS A 85 -9.23 6.00 -8.46
N ASP A 86 -10.01 4.92 -8.37
CA ASP A 86 -10.01 4.06 -7.19
C ASP A 86 -8.66 3.37 -7.01
N MET A 87 -8.04 2.88 -8.09
CA MET A 87 -6.70 2.29 -8.06
C MET A 87 -5.63 3.30 -7.62
N GLN A 88 -5.71 4.55 -8.08
CA GLN A 88 -4.83 5.63 -7.63
C GLN A 88 -5.02 5.92 -6.13
N THR A 89 -6.26 5.94 -5.65
CA THR A 89 -6.58 6.16 -4.25
C THR A 89 -6.00 5.04 -3.36
N VAL A 90 -6.14 3.79 -3.80
CA VAL A 90 -5.54 2.63 -3.12
C VAL A 90 -4.01 2.63 -3.25
N PHE A 91 -3.44 3.07 -4.36
CA PHE A 91 -1.99 3.23 -4.48
C PHE A 91 -1.43 4.22 -3.45
N SER A 92 -2.11 5.35 -3.24
CA SER A 92 -1.76 6.28 -2.15
C SER A 92 -1.89 5.63 -0.78
N LEU A 93 -2.94 4.82 -0.55
CA LEU A 93 -3.08 4.06 0.70
C LEU A 93 -1.87 3.15 0.94
N ILE A 94 -1.44 2.39 -0.06
CA ILE A 94 -0.29 1.49 0.01
C ILE A 94 0.98 2.26 0.37
N ALA A 95 1.21 3.39 -0.30
CA ALA A 95 2.37 4.24 -0.09
C ALA A 95 2.38 4.93 1.29
N GLU A 96 1.22 5.15 1.91
CA GLU A 96 1.13 5.84 3.21
C GLU A 96 1.11 4.88 4.41
N GLN A 97 0.56 3.67 4.25
CA GLN A 97 0.38 2.70 5.34
C GLN A 97 1.56 1.76 5.55
N HIS A 98 2.26 1.41 4.47
CA HIS A 98 3.33 0.40 4.48
C HIS A 98 2.90 -0.95 5.12
N HIS A 99 1.63 -1.32 4.98
CA HIS A 99 1.07 -2.57 5.48
C HIS A 99 0.59 -3.46 4.33
N TYR A 100 0.68 -4.77 4.55
CA TYR A 100 0.06 -5.76 3.68
C TYR A 100 -1.46 -5.87 3.96
N PRO A 101 -2.25 -6.45 3.04
CA PRO A 101 -3.72 -6.42 3.17
C PRO A 101 -4.24 -7.29 4.34
N ASP A 102 -3.46 -8.22 4.86
CA ASP A 102 -3.75 -9.01 6.07
C ASP A 102 -3.93 -8.14 7.33
N HIS A 103 -3.32 -6.95 7.36
CA HIS A 103 -3.49 -5.96 8.41
C HIS A 103 -4.90 -5.33 8.44
N PHE A 104 -5.70 -5.52 7.39
CA PHE A 104 -7.02 -4.91 7.23
C PHE A 104 -8.18 -5.92 7.38
N GLU A 105 -7.91 -7.12 7.90
CA GLU A 105 -8.89 -8.22 7.99
C GLU A 105 -9.43 -8.68 6.62
N LEU A 106 -8.71 -8.37 5.52
CA LEU A 106 -9.12 -8.65 4.14
C LEU A 106 -8.69 -10.04 3.64
N ALA A 107 -8.15 -10.88 4.52
CA ALA A 107 -7.56 -12.16 4.12
C ALA A 107 -8.56 -13.07 3.39
N ASP A 108 -9.84 -13.06 3.79
CA ASP A 108 -10.86 -13.88 3.15
C ASP A 108 -11.29 -13.32 1.78
N ASP A 109 -11.35 -12.00 1.64
CA ASP A 109 -11.60 -11.35 0.34
C ASP A 109 -10.49 -11.65 -0.65
N PHE A 110 -9.24 -11.60 -0.21
CA PHE A 110 -8.08 -11.94 -1.04
C PHE A 110 -8.06 -13.42 -1.42
N LYS A 111 -8.44 -14.33 -0.51
CA LYS A 111 -8.62 -15.75 -0.88
C LYS A 111 -9.68 -15.94 -1.95
N GLU A 112 -10.78 -15.19 -1.91
CA GLU A 112 -11.82 -15.21 -2.95
C GLU A 112 -11.25 -14.77 -4.31
N ILE A 113 -10.49 -13.67 -4.32
CA ILE A 113 -9.84 -13.16 -5.54
C ILE A 113 -8.80 -14.16 -6.07
N ILE A 114 -8.02 -14.81 -5.18
CA ILE A 114 -7.08 -15.87 -5.57
C ILE A 114 -7.82 -17.06 -6.16
N ARG A 115 -8.94 -17.52 -5.57
CA ARG A 115 -9.75 -18.62 -6.13
C ARG A 115 -10.19 -18.32 -7.56
N GLN A 116 -10.59 -17.07 -7.81
CA GLN A 116 -11.09 -16.66 -9.11
C GLN A 116 -9.99 -16.58 -10.18
N TRP A 117 -8.81 -16.05 -9.84
CA TRP A 117 -7.80 -15.68 -10.84
C TRP A 117 -6.49 -16.47 -10.78
N ARG A 118 -6.21 -17.16 -9.67
CA ARG A 118 -5.01 -17.98 -9.40
C ARG A 118 -5.37 -19.24 -8.58
N PRO A 119 -6.36 -20.05 -9.02
CA PRO A 119 -6.82 -21.21 -8.24
C PRO A 119 -5.69 -22.18 -7.88
N GLU A 120 -4.66 -22.28 -8.73
CA GLU A 120 -3.46 -23.08 -8.52
C GLU A 120 -2.61 -22.68 -7.31
N SER A 121 -2.83 -21.48 -6.74
CA SER A 121 -2.07 -20.95 -5.61
C SER A 121 -2.70 -21.28 -4.25
N LEU A 122 -3.77 -22.08 -4.21
CA LEU A 122 -4.50 -22.43 -2.99
C LEU A 122 -4.28 -23.88 -2.51
N ASP A 123 -3.47 -24.64 -3.24
CA ASP A 123 -3.12 -26.04 -2.95
C ASP A 123 -1.94 -26.19 -1.97
#